data_AF-E3CCZ3-F1
#
_entry.id   AF-E3CCZ3-F1
#
_cell.length_a   1.000
_cell.length_b   1.000
_cell.length_c   1.000
_cell.angle_alpha   90.00
_cell.angle_beta   90.00
_cell.angle_gamma   90.00
#
_symmetry.space_group_name_H-M   'P 1'
#
loop_
_entity.id
_entity.type
_entity.pdbx_description
1 polymer ?
#
loop_
_entity_poly.entity_id
_entity_poly.type
_entity_poly.pdbx_seq_one_letter_code
_entity_poly.pdbx_strand_id
1 'polypeptide(L)' 'MTTEHMEELNDQQIVRREKMAALREQGIDPFGKRFERTANSGQLKENIQN' A
#
# COMPACT_ATOMS: atom_id res chain seq x y z
N MET A 1 12.91 -23.81 16.32
CA MET A 1 11.50 -24.27 16.28
C MET A 1 10.66 -23.06 15.92
N THR A 2 10.36 -22.88 14.63
CA THR A 2 9.47 -21.80 14.19
C THR A 2 8.04 -22.22 14.52
N THR A 3 7.44 -21.57 15.51
CA THR A 3 6.00 -21.65 15.75
C THR A 3 5.30 -21.13 14.50
N GLU A 4 4.73 -22.02 13.69
CA GLU A 4 3.87 -21.62 12.59
C GLU A 4 2.62 -20.97 13.16
N HIS A 5 2.53 -19.65 13.06
CA HIS A 5 1.32 -18.89 13.32
C HIS A 5 0.45 -18.99 12.08
N MET A 6 -0.50 -19.93 12.10
CA MET A 6 -1.52 -20.01 11.06
C MET A 6 -2.55 -18.91 11.35
N GLU A 7 -2.27 -17.70 10.85
CA GLU A 7 -3.22 -16.58 10.96
C GLU A 7 -4.39 -16.81 10.01
N GLU A 8 -5.59 -16.97 10.57
CA GLU A 8 -6.82 -16.88 9.78
C GLU A 8 -6.98 -15.45 9.27
N LEU A 9 -7.11 -15.31 7.96
CA LEU A 9 -7.25 -14.01 7.32
C LEU A 9 -8.70 -13.55 7.35
N ASN A 10 -8.92 -12.31 7.73
CA ASN A 10 -10.23 -11.69 7.52
C ASN A 10 -10.44 -11.32 6.05
N ASP A 11 -11.70 -11.11 5.67
CA ASP A 11 -12.11 -10.76 4.30
C ASP A 11 -11.32 -9.58 3.73
N GLN A 12 -11.07 -8.56 4.55
CA GLN A 12 -10.34 -7.38 4.11
C GLN A 12 -8.87 -7.71 3.76
N GLN A 13 -8.24 -8.60 4.52
CA GLN A 13 -6.88 -9.09 4.27
C GLN A 13 -6.82 -10.00 3.05
N ILE A 14 -7.84 -10.83 2.82
CA ILE A 14 -7.96 -11.67 1.62
C ILE A 14 -8.04 -10.78 0.37
N VAL A 15 -8.98 -9.82 0.36
CA VAL A 15 -9.16 -8.87 -0.76
C VAL A 15 -7.88 -8.07 -1.03
N ARG A 16 -7.12 -7.70 0.01
CA ARG A 16 -5.82 -7.03 -0.17
C ARG A 16 -4.80 -7.93 -0.87
N ARG A 17 -4.75 -9.23 -0.53
CA ARG A 17 -3.84 -10.20 -1.18
C ARG A 17 -4.24 -10.47 -2.63
N GLU A 18 -5.52 -10.64 -2.91
CA GLU A 18 -6.03 -10.81 -4.28
C GLU A 18 -5.67 -9.62 -5.17
N LYS A 19 -5.89 -8.39 -4.68
CA LYS A 19 -5.49 -7.18 -5.41
C LYS A 19 -3.99 -7.11 -5.67
N MET A 20 -3.16 -7.49 -4.69
CA MET A 20 -1.70 -7.56 -4.89
C MET A 20 -1.30 -8.63 -5.92
N ALA A 21 -2.00 -9.77 -5.98
CA ALA A 21 -1.75 -10.80 -6.98
C ALA A 21 -2.11 -10.29 -8.39
N ALA A 22 -3.28 -9.66 -8.55
CA ALA A 22 -3.71 -9.07 -9.82
C ALA A 22 -2.74 -8.00 -10.35
N LEU A 23 -2.15 -7.18 -9.47
CA LEU A 23 -1.11 -6.22 -9.87
C LEU A 23 0.13 -6.93 -10.42
N ARG A 24 0.58 -8.01 -9.76
CA ARG A 24 1.74 -8.80 -10.23
C ARG A 24 1.46 -9.47 -11.57
N GLU A 25 0.26 -10.00 -11.80
CA GLU A 25 -0.15 -10.58 -13.08
C GLU A 25 -0.12 -9.56 -14.23
N GLN A 26 -0.39 -8.30 -13.93
CA GLN A 26 -0.25 -7.18 -14.87
C GLN A 26 1.21 -6.72 -15.06
N GLY A 27 2.18 -7.37 -14.42
CA GLY A 27 3.59 -6.96 -14.45
C GLY A 27 3.90 -5.72 -13.59
N ILE A 28 2.99 -5.32 -12.70
CA ILE A 28 3.14 -4.18 -11.81
C ILE A 28 3.63 -4.68 -10.44
N ASP A 29 4.75 -4.14 -9.95
CA ASP A 29 5.19 -4.38 -8.58
C ASP A 29 4.23 -3.68 -7.59
N PRO A 30 3.51 -4.42 -6.73
CA PRO A 30 2.56 -3.82 -5.79
C PRO A 30 3.19 -2.91 -4.74
N PHE A 31 4.52 -2.96 -4.56
CA PHE A 31 5.25 -2.08 -3.62
C PHE A 31 6.08 -1.00 -4.31
N GLY A 32 6.25 -1.10 -5.63
CA GLY A 32 6.86 -0.09 -6.48
C GLY A 32 8.19 0.47 -5.97
N LYS A 33 8.48 1.70 -6.39
CA LYS A 33 9.64 2.47 -5.92
C LYS A 33 9.16 3.70 -5.13
N ARG A 34 10.10 4.36 -4.45
CA ARG A 34 9.86 5.64 -3.80
C ARG A 34 9.22 6.62 -4.80
N PHE A 35 8.08 7.19 -4.41
CA PHE A 35 7.43 8.28 -5.12
C PHE A 35 8.00 9.62 -4.62
N GLU A 36 8.51 10.45 -5.55
CA GLU A 36 8.97 11.79 -5.20
C GLU A 36 7.79 12.75 -5.08
N ARG A 37 7.59 13.29 -3.88
CA ARG A 37 6.50 14.20 -3.57
C ARG A 37 6.97 15.64 -3.72
N THR A 38 6.10 16.49 -4.23
CA THR A 38 6.36 17.93 -4.34
C THR A 38 5.97 18.72 -3.09
N ALA A 39 5.02 18.21 -2.30
CA ALA A 39 4.56 18.85 -1.07
C ALA A 39 4.01 17.87 -0.03
N ASN A 40 3.98 18.32 1.22
CA ASN A 40 3.25 17.71 2.32
C ASN A 40 1.95 18.46 2.64
N SER A 41 1.09 17.85 3.46
CA SER A 41 -0.24 18.42 3.77
C SER A 41 -0.18 19.76 4.52
N GLY A 42 0.90 20.02 5.28
CA GLY A 42 1.12 21.31 5.93
C GLY A 42 1.42 22.40 4.91
N GLN A 43 2.36 22.13 4.00
CA GLN A 43 2.73 23.05 2.90
C GLN A 43 1.53 23.39 2.01
N LEU A 44 0.69 22.40 1.70
CA LEU A 44 -0.51 22.65 0.89
C LEU A 44 -1.52 23.55 1.60
N LYS A 45 -1.71 23.38 2.92
CA LYS A 45 -2.63 24.23 3.70
C LYS A 45 -2.16 25.68 3.74
N GLU A 46 -0.88 25.89 4.01
CA GLU A 46 -0.26 27.22 4.03
C GLU A 46 -0.40 27.93 2.68
N ASN A 47 -0.11 27.23 1.58
CA ASN A 47 -0.21 27.80 0.24
C ASN A 47 -1.65 28.13 -0.20
N ILE A 48 -2.66 27.43 0.31
CA ILE A 48 -4.08 27.65 -0.05
C ILE A 48 -4.73 28.74 0.82
N GLN A 49 -4.20 29.00 2.02
CA GLN A 49 -4.78 29.95 2.97
C GLN A 49 -4.27 31.40 2.82
N ASN A 50 -3.38 31.66 1.86
CA ASN A 50 -2.84 32.98 1.54
C ASN A 50 -3.47 33.57 0.27
#